data_AF-A0A2E5DWC8-F1
#
_entry.id   AF-A0A2E5DWC8-F1
#
_cell.length_a   1.000
_cell.length_b   1.000
_cell.length_c   1.000
_cell.angle_alpha   90.00
_cell.angle_beta   90.00
_cell.angle_gamma   90.00
#
_symmetry.space_group_name_H-M   'P 1'
#
loop_
_entity.id
_entity.type
_entity.pdbx_description
1 polymer ?
#
loop_
_entity_poly.entity_id
_entity_poly.type
_entity_poly.pdbx_seq_one_letter_code
_entity_poly.pdbx_strand_id
1 'polypeptide(L)'
;MRVFSFLLMALILTSTHVWAQGGIEKNLAQPIHIIDAAHIKQNDTVYHLWGTELPPTNTVHTDTLAEKSLRQLIGRDSLTCFVYAQGAMPSAQCFNEKSTDISESIISKGFTLANRMQIVGTDYEVPYLNAQKRAQNASLGLWTVDTTVVDNFALLQESSRVLTLLLFAIFVVLVIVIIVAALISKRSMDRVYLTLNQTIQVITKEASIRRKEQEMVGVMLNAELKTNQSKIEAFLVIYKDLLKTLNDQYADHKYRRTGEVVRTAPALDRFIFDANVDKLEALDSDLAPLVIDFYGRIETNPDYNNLEPDMSYETAVSIVEEAVKKAQSLSQDIAPLIERFDSKGYTSVNLVFSN
;
A
#
# COMPACT_ATOMS: atom_id res chain seq x y z
N MET A 1 24.69 31.03 -28.17
CA MET A 1 25.40 30.95 -26.87
C MET A 1 26.55 29.97 -27.07
N ARG A 2 27.83 30.32 -27.28
CA ARG A 2 28.73 31.19 -26.47
C ARG A 2 28.53 30.84 -24.99
N VAL A 3 29.47 30.30 -24.22
CA VAL A 3 30.91 30.58 -24.00
C VAL A 3 31.44 29.28 -23.32
N PHE A 4 32.61 28.71 -23.61
CA PHE A 4 33.89 29.17 -23.08
C PHE A 4 35.07 28.54 -23.83
N SER A 5 35.95 29.45 -24.22
CA SER A 5 37.25 29.21 -24.83
C SER A 5 38.32 29.32 -23.73
N PHE A 6 39.48 28.72 -24.02
CA PHE A 6 40.78 28.93 -23.40
C PHE A 6 41.09 28.23 -22.06
N LEU A 7 41.97 27.23 -22.14
CA LEU A 7 43.28 27.36 -21.50
C LEU A 7 44.35 26.59 -22.29
N LEU A 8 45.42 27.31 -22.65
CA LEU A 8 46.82 26.88 -22.86
C LEU A 8 47.04 25.63 -23.75
N MET A 9 47.54 25.68 -24.99
CA MET A 9 48.73 26.38 -25.51
C MET A 9 49.89 26.49 -24.52
N ALA A 10 50.70 25.44 -24.43
CA ALA A 10 52.08 25.52 -23.99
C ALA A 10 52.97 24.79 -25.02
N LEU A 11 53.73 25.61 -25.75
CA LEU A 11 55.08 25.41 -26.30
C LEU A 11 55.40 24.05 -26.96
N ILE A 12 55.56 23.97 -28.29
CA ILE A 12 56.75 24.36 -29.08
C ILE A 12 58.06 23.82 -28.47
N LEU A 13 58.73 22.89 -29.16
CA LEU A 13 60.09 23.04 -29.72
C LEU A 13 60.68 21.67 -30.08
N THR A 14 60.93 21.52 -31.38
CA THR A 14 62.14 20.93 -31.99
C THR A 14 62.81 19.74 -31.30
N SER A 15 62.89 18.63 -32.00
CA SER A 15 64.22 18.07 -32.33
C SER A 15 64.12 17.06 -33.47
N THR A 16 64.67 17.43 -34.61
CA THR A 16 65.18 16.48 -35.59
C THR A 16 66.41 15.81 -34.98
N HIS A 17 66.25 14.61 -34.44
CA HIS A 17 67.38 13.75 -34.14
C HIS A 17 67.41 12.59 -35.15
N VAL A 18 68.16 12.83 -36.22
CA VAL A 18 68.78 11.75 -37.00
C VAL A 18 69.80 11.09 -36.07
N TRP A 19 69.47 9.91 -35.52
CA TRP A 19 70.44 9.09 -34.82
C TRP A 19 71.11 8.17 -35.84
N ALA A 20 72.31 8.54 -36.25
CA ALA A 20 73.27 7.56 -36.75
C ALA A 20 73.54 6.58 -35.58
N GLN A 21 73.07 5.34 -35.71
CA GLN A 21 73.28 4.27 -34.73
C GLN A 21 74.76 3.87 -34.70
N GLY A 22 75.54 4.51 -33.82
CA GLY A 22 76.92 4.14 -33.52
C GLY A 22 77.01 3.32 -32.23
N GLY A 23 76.48 2.11 -32.21
CA GLY A 23 76.75 1.17 -31.12
C GLY A 23 78.22 0.72 -31.15
N ILE A 24 78.84 0.54 -29.98
CA ILE A 24 80.20 -0.02 -29.93
C ILE A 24 80.08 -1.51 -30.24
N GLU A 25 80.66 -1.93 -31.37
CA GLU A 25 80.72 -3.34 -31.75
C GLU A 25 81.62 -4.11 -30.77
N LYS A 26 81.07 -5.17 -30.18
CA LYS A 26 81.78 -6.08 -29.30
C LYS A 26 81.46 -7.52 -29.70
N ASN A 27 82.51 -8.28 -30.00
CA ASN A 27 82.39 -9.71 -30.25
C ASN A 27 82.44 -10.48 -28.93
N LEU A 28 81.33 -11.13 -28.59
CA LEU A 28 81.19 -11.99 -27.43
C LEU A 28 81.58 -13.43 -27.82
N ALA A 29 82.81 -13.84 -27.49
CA ALA A 29 83.26 -15.22 -27.59
C ALA A 29 82.65 -16.12 -26.49
N GLN A 30 82.61 -17.42 -26.73
CA GLN A 30 82.14 -18.43 -25.77
C GLN A 30 83.02 -18.47 -24.50
N PRO A 31 82.46 -18.84 -23.31
CA PRO A 31 81.10 -19.30 -23.06
C PRO A 31 80.08 -18.17 -22.80
N ILE A 32 78.89 -18.27 -23.40
CA ILE A 32 77.75 -17.37 -23.14
C ILE A 32 76.71 -18.10 -22.29
N HIS A 33 76.40 -17.56 -21.12
CA HIS A 33 75.40 -18.08 -20.21
C HIS A 33 74.09 -17.32 -20.36
N ILE A 34 72.96 -18.01 -20.51
CA ILE A 34 71.64 -17.36 -20.57
C ILE A 34 71.07 -17.32 -19.16
N ILE A 35 70.60 -16.14 -18.74
CA ILE A 35 69.98 -15.93 -17.42
C ILE A 35 68.47 -16.05 -17.55
N ASP A 36 67.89 -15.35 -18.52
CA ASP A 36 66.45 -15.38 -18.81
C ASP A 36 66.19 -14.97 -20.28
N ALA A 37 64.94 -14.69 -20.62
CA ALA A 37 64.50 -14.35 -21.97
C ALA A 37 65.07 -13.03 -22.53
N ALA A 38 65.57 -12.13 -21.69
CA ALA A 38 66.10 -10.82 -22.06
C ALA A 38 67.56 -10.61 -21.65
N HIS A 39 68.16 -11.53 -20.88
CA HIS A 39 69.51 -11.35 -20.34
C HIS A 39 70.47 -12.49 -20.67
N ILE A 40 71.67 -12.11 -21.12
CA ILE A 40 72.80 -13.02 -21.34
C ILE A 40 74.01 -12.58 -20.53
N LYS A 41 74.85 -13.51 -20.08
CA LYS A 41 76.04 -13.27 -19.28
C LYS A 41 77.27 -13.81 -20.01
N GLN A 42 78.29 -12.98 -20.12
CA GLN A 42 79.61 -13.36 -20.62
C GLN A 42 80.65 -12.90 -19.59
N ASN A 43 81.47 -13.84 -19.09
CA ASN A 43 82.36 -13.62 -17.95
C ASN A 43 81.56 -13.03 -16.76
N ASP A 44 81.95 -11.86 -16.25
CA ASP A 44 81.28 -11.17 -15.14
C ASP A 44 80.30 -10.07 -15.57
N THR A 45 80.03 -9.93 -16.88
CA THR A 45 79.11 -8.90 -17.40
C THR A 45 77.79 -9.50 -17.84
N VAL A 46 76.68 -8.95 -17.34
CA VAL A 46 75.33 -9.28 -17.79
C VAL A 46 74.86 -8.24 -18.79
N TYR A 47 74.49 -8.68 -19.98
CA TYR A 47 73.95 -7.88 -21.07
C TYR A 47 72.44 -8.03 -21.11
N HIS A 48 71.74 -6.89 -21.20
CA HIS A 48 70.33 -6.83 -21.52
C HIS A 48 70.17 -6.77 -23.05
N LEU A 49 69.31 -7.62 -23.60
CA LEU A 49 68.98 -7.66 -25.03
C LEU A 49 68.17 -6.42 -25.41
N TRP A 50 68.80 -5.54 -26.19
CA TRP A 50 68.21 -4.26 -26.57
C TRP A 50 66.90 -4.45 -27.35
N GLY A 51 65.92 -3.60 -27.04
CA GLY A 51 64.59 -3.61 -27.64
C GLY A 51 63.64 -4.69 -27.09
N THR A 52 64.07 -5.45 -26.07
CA THR A 52 63.21 -6.41 -25.35
C THR A 52 62.76 -5.86 -23.99
N GLU A 53 61.61 -6.32 -23.51
CA GLU A 53 61.07 -6.04 -22.18
C GLU A 53 60.49 -7.34 -21.60
N LEU A 54 60.87 -7.66 -20.36
CA LEU A 54 60.30 -8.80 -19.63
C LEU A 54 58.91 -8.40 -19.09
N PRO A 55 57.90 -9.28 -19.23
CA PRO A 55 56.59 -8.99 -18.66
C PRO A 55 56.64 -9.04 -17.12
N PRO A 56 55.73 -8.33 -16.43
CA PRO A 56 55.71 -8.25 -14.97
C PRO A 56 55.33 -9.57 -14.29
N THR A 57 54.74 -10.52 -15.03
CA THR A 57 54.29 -11.82 -14.53
C THR A 57 55.06 -12.94 -15.22
N ASN A 58 56.33 -13.12 -14.88
CA ASN A 58 57.09 -14.28 -15.36
C ASN A 58 56.62 -15.54 -14.63
N THR A 59 56.16 -16.54 -15.39
CA THR A 59 55.92 -17.88 -14.85
C THR A 59 57.18 -18.72 -15.01
N VAL A 60 57.51 -19.57 -14.04
CA VAL A 60 58.70 -20.44 -14.08
C VAL A 60 58.77 -21.29 -15.38
N HIS A 61 57.61 -21.61 -15.96
CA HIS A 61 57.51 -22.40 -17.19
C HIS A 61 57.93 -21.61 -18.44
N THR A 62 57.52 -20.34 -18.56
CA THR A 62 57.89 -19.48 -19.69
C THR A 62 59.38 -19.16 -19.71
N ASP A 63 59.99 -18.98 -18.54
CA ASP A 63 61.41 -18.65 -18.42
C ASP A 63 62.30 -19.83 -18.86
N THR A 64 61.93 -21.06 -18.47
CA THR A 64 62.68 -22.27 -18.85
C THR A 64 62.63 -22.52 -20.37
N LEU A 65 61.47 -22.26 -21.00
CA LEU A 65 61.31 -22.41 -22.45
C LEU A 65 62.05 -21.32 -23.23
N ALA A 66 62.05 -20.09 -22.71
CA ALA A 66 62.81 -18.98 -23.26
C ALA A 66 64.32 -19.27 -23.21
N GLU A 67 64.82 -19.76 -22.08
CA GLU A 67 66.22 -20.15 -21.92
C GLU A 67 66.62 -21.23 -22.93
N LYS A 68 65.82 -22.29 -23.07
CA LYS A 68 66.07 -23.35 -24.06
C LYS A 68 66.07 -22.82 -25.50
N SER A 69 65.15 -21.89 -25.81
CA SER A 69 65.07 -21.26 -27.13
C SER A 69 66.30 -20.41 -27.43
N LEU A 70 66.77 -19.60 -26.47
CA LEU A 70 67.99 -18.81 -26.61
C LEU A 70 69.23 -19.72 -26.75
N ARG A 71 69.31 -20.80 -25.97
CA ARG A 71 70.41 -21.79 -26.09
C ARG A 71 70.47 -22.39 -27.48
N GLN A 72 69.32 -22.70 -28.08
CA GLN A 72 69.26 -23.22 -29.44
C GLN A 72 69.61 -22.16 -30.49
N LEU A 73 69.23 -20.90 -30.26
CA LEU A 73 69.46 -19.80 -31.20
C LEU A 73 70.93 -19.34 -31.23
N ILE A 74 71.58 -19.31 -30.07
CA ILE A 74 72.98 -18.93 -29.90
C ILE A 74 73.90 -20.14 -30.17
N GLY A 75 73.49 -21.34 -29.77
CA GLY A 75 74.24 -22.57 -30.01
C GLY A 75 75.65 -22.55 -29.41
N ARG A 76 76.65 -22.83 -30.24
CA ARG A 76 78.08 -22.70 -29.89
C ARG A 76 78.74 -21.50 -30.59
N ASP A 77 77.93 -20.66 -31.23
CA ASP A 77 78.39 -19.61 -32.12
C ASP A 77 78.81 -18.38 -31.30
N SER A 78 79.68 -17.55 -31.87
CA SER A 78 79.98 -16.24 -31.27
C SER A 78 78.85 -15.25 -31.54
N LEU A 79 78.66 -14.26 -30.65
CA LEU A 79 77.69 -13.18 -30.88
C LEU A 79 78.43 -11.88 -31.18
N THR A 80 78.01 -11.18 -32.24
CA THR A 80 78.42 -9.81 -32.50
C THR A 80 77.36 -8.88 -31.91
N CYS A 81 77.73 -8.12 -30.88
CA CYS A 81 76.81 -7.25 -30.15
C CYS A 81 77.17 -5.78 -30.30
N PHE A 82 76.19 -4.95 -30.61
CA PHE A 82 76.32 -3.50 -30.64
C PHE A 82 75.76 -2.92 -29.34
N VAL A 83 76.63 -2.33 -28.52
CA VAL A 83 76.25 -1.81 -27.20
C VAL A 83 75.73 -0.37 -27.35
N TYR A 84 74.46 -0.15 -27.00
CA TYR A 84 73.77 1.14 -27.08
C TYR A 84 73.77 1.92 -25.76
N ALA A 85 73.80 1.23 -24.62
CA ALA A 85 73.85 1.85 -23.31
C ALA A 85 74.85 1.14 -22.40
N GLN A 86 75.73 1.92 -21.76
CA GLN A 86 76.69 1.43 -20.76
C GLN A 86 76.07 1.52 -19.36
N GLY A 87 76.47 0.62 -18.46
CA GLY A 87 75.98 0.60 -17.09
C GLY A 87 76.28 -0.73 -16.39
N ALA A 88 75.68 -0.96 -15.23
CA ALA A 88 75.81 -2.23 -14.50
C ALA A 88 75.27 -3.43 -15.31
N MET A 89 74.32 -3.17 -16.22
CA MET A 89 73.79 -4.14 -17.17
C MET A 89 73.69 -3.47 -18.55
N PRO A 90 74.74 -3.57 -19.39
CA PRO A 90 74.77 -2.90 -20.68
C PRO A 90 73.65 -3.40 -21.60
N SER A 91 72.96 -2.48 -22.28
CA SER A 91 71.93 -2.82 -23.27
C SER A 91 72.56 -2.95 -24.65
N ALA A 92 72.48 -4.13 -25.24
CA ALA A 92 73.15 -4.45 -26.50
C ALA A 92 72.22 -5.21 -27.44
N GLN A 93 72.29 -4.89 -28.73
CA GLN A 93 71.67 -5.68 -29.78
C GLN A 93 72.67 -6.71 -30.28
N CYS A 94 72.31 -7.98 -30.23
CA CYS A 94 73.21 -9.08 -30.53
C CYS A 94 72.75 -9.86 -31.76
N PHE A 95 73.71 -10.21 -32.60
CA PHE A 95 73.53 -11.02 -33.80
C PHE A 95 74.37 -12.28 -33.70
N ASN A 96 73.84 -13.41 -34.17
CA ASN A 96 74.63 -14.63 -34.35
C ASN A 96 75.40 -14.60 -35.69
N GLU A 97 76.19 -15.65 -35.95
CA GLU A 97 76.97 -15.80 -37.20
C GLU A 97 76.10 -15.84 -38.48
N LYS A 98 74.79 -16.10 -38.35
CA LYS A 98 73.82 -16.05 -39.46
C LYS A 98 73.19 -14.67 -39.63
N SER A 99 73.72 -13.66 -38.96
CA SER A 99 73.17 -12.29 -38.91
C SER A 99 71.72 -12.24 -38.42
N THR A 100 71.32 -13.21 -37.59
CA THR A 100 69.97 -13.24 -37.00
C THR A 100 69.96 -12.41 -35.72
N ASP A 101 69.05 -11.45 -35.64
CA ASP A 101 68.81 -10.67 -34.42
C ASP A 101 68.21 -11.57 -33.33
N ILE A 102 68.92 -11.65 -32.21
CA ILE A 102 68.52 -12.46 -31.05
C ILE A 102 67.26 -11.88 -30.39
N SER A 103 67.17 -10.55 -30.29
CA SER A 103 66.03 -9.84 -29.70
C SER A 103 64.77 -10.01 -30.54
N GLU A 104 64.85 -9.83 -31.87
CA GLU A 104 63.67 -10.06 -32.74
C GLU A 104 63.19 -11.51 -32.64
N SER A 105 64.13 -12.46 -32.64
CA SER A 105 63.83 -13.88 -32.60
C SER A 105 63.10 -14.27 -31.31
N ILE A 106 63.52 -13.75 -30.15
CA ILE A 106 62.91 -14.09 -28.87
C ILE A 106 61.54 -13.44 -28.70
N ILE A 107 61.36 -12.21 -29.22
CA ILE A 107 60.06 -11.54 -29.32
C ILE A 107 59.10 -12.33 -30.23
N SER A 108 59.59 -12.84 -31.37
CA SER A 108 58.77 -13.58 -32.35
C SER A 108 58.20 -14.89 -31.81
N LYS A 109 58.86 -15.47 -30.80
CA LYS A 109 58.41 -16.67 -30.08
C LYS A 109 57.53 -16.32 -28.87
N GLY A 110 57.32 -15.04 -28.61
CA GLY A 110 56.45 -14.55 -27.55
C GLY A 110 57.02 -14.70 -26.15
N PHE A 111 58.33 -14.80 -25.97
CA PHE A 111 58.94 -14.90 -24.63
C PHE A 111 59.24 -13.54 -23.99
N THR A 112 59.34 -12.48 -24.80
CA THR A 112 59.49 -11.09 -24.35
C THR A 112 58.55 -10.18 -25.13
N LEU A 113 58.37 -8.96 -24.62
CA LEU A 113 57.67 -7.88 -25.30
C LEU A 113 58.66 -6.98 -26.03
N ALA A 114 58.22 -6.32 -27.09
CA ALA A 114 58.99 -5.29 -27.77
C ALA A 114 58.98 -4.02 -26.93
N ASN A 115 60.16 -3.56 -26.48
CA ASN A 115 60.30 -2.35 -25.69
C ASN A 115 60.14 -1.11 -26.57
N ARG A 116 58.92 -0.57 -26.61
CA ARG A 116 58.57 0.59 -27.45
C ARG A 116 59.41 1.82 -27.16
N MET A 117 59.85 2.02 -25.92
CA MET A 117 60.68 3.19 -25.57
C MET A 117 62.07 3.13 -26.21
N GLN A 118 62.59 1.93 -26.46
CA GLN A 118 63.91 1.74 -27.05
C GLN A 118 63.88 1.72 -28.58
N ILE A 119 62.81 1.16 -29.18
CA ILE A 119 62.77 0.91 -30.63
C ILE A 119 62.11 2.01 -31.44
N VAL A 120 61.30 2.90 -30.85
CA VAL A 120 60.55 3.92 -31.60
C VAL A 120 61.48 4.86 -32.36
N GLY A 121 61.19 5.05 -33.65
CA GLY A 121 61.99 5.88 -34.57
C GLY A 121 63.28 5.23 -35.05
N THR A 122 63.50 3.94 -34.77
CA THR A 122 64.63 3.15 -35.28
C THR A 122 64.20 2.23 -36.43
N ASP A 123 65.15 1.75 -37.22
CA ASP A 123 64.88 0.76 -38.28
C ASP A 123 64.36 -0.59 -37.73
N TYR A 124 64.48 -0.82 -36.41
CA TYR A 124 64.02 -2.02 -35.72
C TYR A 124 62.60 -1.93 -35.16
N GLU A 125 61.95 -0.76 -35.21
CA GLU A 125 60.59 -0.56 -34.71
C GLU A 125 59.60 -1.53 -35.39
N VAL A 126 59.58 -1.52 -36.72
CA VAL A 126 58.62 -2.31 -37.50
C VAL A 126 58.90 -3.81 -37.40
N PRO A 127 60.14 -4.32 -37.55
CA PRO A 127 60.45 -5.73 -37.37
C PRO A 127 60.05 -6.27 -35.99
N TYR A 128 60.34 -5.54 -34.90
CA TYR A 128 60.07 -6.01 -33.54
C TYR A 128 58.57 -6.02 -33.23
N LEU A 129 57.84 -4.99 -33.65
CA LEU A 129 56.38 -4.95 -33.48
C LEU A 129 55.69 -6.05 -34.31
N ASN A 130 56.18 -6.33 -35.52
CA ASN A 130 55.69 -7.44 -36.34
C ASN A 130 56.02 -8.80 -35.71
N ALA A 131 57.21 -8.97 -35.15
CA ALA A 131 57.59 -10.17 -34.41
C ALA A 131 56.63 -10.41 -33.24
N GLN A 132 56.34 -9.38 -32.44
CA GLN A 132 55.40 -9.50 -31.33
C GLN A 132 53.98 -9.84 -31.82
N LYS A 133 53.53 -9.20 -32.90
CA LYS A 133 52.21 -9.48 -33.50
C LYS A 133 52.13 -10.92 -34.03
N ARG A 134 53.20 -11.46 -34.61
CA ARG A 134 53.27 -12.87 -35.02
C ARG A 134 53.11 -13.80 -33.82
N ALA A 135 53.81 -13.53 -32.72
CA ALA A 135 53.69 -14.31 -31.49
C ALA A 135 52.26 -14.27 -30.91
N GLN A 136 51.64 -13.09 -30.89
CA GLN A 136 50.25 -12.89 -30.45
C GLN A 136 49.26 -13.69 -31.29
N ASN A 137 49.35 -13.57 -32.62
CA ASN A 137 48.43 -14.25 -33.54
C ASN A 137 48.59 -15.78 -33.50
N ALA A 138 49.79 -16.27 -33.21
CA ALA A 138 50.08 -17.69 -33.08
C ALA A 138 49.91 -18.22 -31.64
N SER A 139 49.48 -17.37 -30.70
CA SER A 139 49.33 -17.71 -29.28
C SER A 139 50.57 -18.38 -28.68
N LEU A 140 51.76 -17.86 -28.98
CA LEU A 140 53.05 -18.40 -28.53
C LEU A 140 53.53 -17.74 -27.24
N GLY A 141 54.28 -18.49 -26.42
CA GLY A 141 54.93 -17.98 -25.22
C GLY A 141 53.94 -17.34 -24.25
N LEU A 142 54.12 -16.06 -23.94
CA LEU A 142 53.24 -15.26 -23.08
C LEU A 142 51.79 -15.16 -23.56
N TRP A 143 51.55 -15.47 -24.84
CA TRP A 143 50.23 -15.36 -25.48
C TRP A 143 49.48 -16.69 -25.52
N THR A 144 50.01 -17.77 -24.92
CA THR A 144 49.27 -19.02 -24.77
C THR A 144 48.11 -18.82 -23.78
N VAL A 145 46.88 -18.94 -24.26
CA VAL A 145 45.69 -18.95 -23.39
C VAL A 145 45.65 -20.30 -22.67
N ASP A 146 45.74 -20.28 -21.34
CA ASP A 146 45.59 -21.48 -20.53
C ASP A 146 44.16 -22.01 -20.68
N THR A 147 44.00 -23.10 -21.43
CA THR A 147 42.69 -23.67 -21.78
C THR A 147 41.94 -24.25 -20.57
N THR A 148 42.57 -24.32 -19.40
CA THR A 148 41.94 -24.76 -18.14
C THR A 148 40.88 -23.79 -17.59
N VAL A 149 40.85 -22.54 -18.07
CA VAL A 149 39.85 -21.53 -17.66
C VAL A 149 38.54 -21.67 -18.44
N VAL A 150 38.59 -22.23 -19.66
CA VAL A 150 37.41 -22.34 -20.54
C VAL A 150 36.48 -23.48 -20.10
N ASP A 151 37.04 -24.59 -19.60
CA ASP A 151 36.24 -25.74 -19.15
C ASP A 151 35.49 -25.47 -17.82
N ASN A 152 36.06 -24.64 -16.94
CA ASN A 152 35.40 -24.25 -15.69
C ASN A 152 34.26 -23.23 -15.89
N PHE A 153 34.27 -22.46 -16.98
CA PHE A 153 33.21 -21.50 -17.28
C PHE A 153 31.97 -22.17 -17.90
N ALA A 154 32.16 -23.22 -18.70
CA ALA A 154 31.07 -24.00 -19.28
C ALA A 154 30.24 -24.74 -18.20
N LEU A 155 30.91 -25.30 -17.18
CA LEU A 155 30.24 -25.96 -16.05
C LEU A 155 29.45 -24.99 -15.13
N LEU A 156 29.92 -23.75 -14.97
CA LEU A 156 29.19 -22.72 -14.22
C LEU A 156 28.00 -22.14 -14.99
N GLN A 157 28.09 -22.09 -16.32
CA GLN A 157 27.04 -21.56 -17.19
C GLN A 157 25.82 -22.51 -17.32
N GLU A 158 26.01 -23.82 -17.30
CA GLU A 158 24.87 -24.76 -17.28
C GLU A 158 24.15 -24.79 -15.92
N SER A 159 24.89 -24.72 -14.81
CA SER A 159 24.30 -24.69 -13.45
C SER A 159 23.46 -23.43 -13.19
N SER A 160 23.89 -22.27 -13.68
CA SER A 160 23.14 -21.02 -13.52
C SER A 160 21.82 -20.99 -14.30
N ARG A 161 21.74 -21.59 -15.50
CA ARG A 161 20.51 -21.65 -16.29
C ARG A 161 19.44 -22.53 -15.64
N VAL A 162 19.84 -23.70 -15.13
CA VAL A 162 18.93 -24.61 -14.44
C VAL A 162 18.39 -23.96 -13.16
N LEU A 163 19.25 -23.32 -12.37
CA LEU A 163 18.85 -22.61 -11.15
C LEU A 163 17.87 -21.46 -11.45
N THR A 164 18.14 -20.67 -12.51
CA THR A 164 17.28 -19.53 -12.89
C THR A 164 15.89 -20.00 -13.35
N LEU A 165 15.81 -21.10 -14.13
CA LEU A 165 14.55 -21.69 -14.54
C LEU A 165 13.75 -22.25 -13.36
N LEU A 166 14.43 -22.88 -12.39
CA LEU A 166 13.79 -23.39 -11.17
C LEU A 166 13.20 -22.26 -10.32
N LEU A 167 13.95 -21.18 -10.12
CA LEU A 167 13.47 -20.01 -9.38
C LEU A 167 12.30 -19.32 -10.10
N PHE A 168 12.34 -19.23 -11.43
CA PHE A 168 11.23 -18.71 -12.22
C PHE A 168 9.98 -19.61 -12.11
N ALA A 169 10.15 -20.93 -12.18
CA ALA A 169 9.04 -21.87 -12.00
C ALA A 169 8.40 -21.73 -10.61
N ILE A 170 9.20 -21.62 -9.55
CA ILE A 170 8.72 -21.38 -8.18
C ILE A 170 7.97 -20.04 -8.10
N PHE A 171 8.49 -18.98 -8.70
CA PHE A 171 7.83 -17.68 -8.74
C PHE A 171 6.47 -17.75 -9.44
N VAL A 172 6.39 -18.41 -10.60
CA VAL A 172 5.13 -18.60 -11.33
C VAL A 172 4.10 -19.36 -10.48
N VAL A 173 4.52 -20.43 -9.81
CA VAL A 173 3.63 -21.19 -8.90
C VAL A 173 3.14 -20.31 -7.76
N LEU A 174 4.02 -19.52 -7.15
CA LEU A 174 3.66 -18.61 -6.05
C LEU A 174 2.67 -17.53 -6.50
N VAL A 175 2.85 -16.95 -7.70
CA VAL A 175 1.90 -15.99 -8.28
C VAL A 175 0.54 -16.65 -8.52
N ILE A 176 0.50 -17.88 -9.05
CA ILE A 176 -0.75 -18.63 -9.28
C ILE A 176 -1.47 -18.86 -7.95
N VAL A 177 -0.76 -19.25 -6.89
CA VAL A 177 -1.35 -19.45 -5.55
C VAL A 177 -1.98 -18.16 -5.02
N ILE A 178 -1.30 -17.02 -5.17
CA ILE A 178 -1.85 -15.71 -4.77
C ILE A 178 -3.12 -15.37 -5.56
N ILE A 179 -3.13 -15.60 -6.87
CA ILE A 179 -4.31 -15.35 -7.71
C ILE A 179 -5.49 -16.23 -7.26
N VAL A 180 -5.25 -17.52 -7.02
CA VAL A 180 -6.29 -18.44 -6.53
C VAL A 180 -6.83 -18.00 -5.18
N ALA A 181 -5.95 -17.64 -4.24
CA ALA A 181 -6.35 -17.11 -2.93
C ALA A 181 -7.19 -15.83 -3.05
N ALA A 182 -6.80 -14.90 -3.92
CA ALA A 182 -7.57 -13.68 -4.18
C ALA A 182 -8.96 -13.96 -4.75
N LEU A 183 -9.09 -14.94 -5.67
CA LEU A 183 -10.38 -15.35 -6.23
C LEU A 183 -11.29 -16.00 -5.19
N ILE A 184 -10.74 -16.83 -4.30
CA ILE A 184 -11.49 -17.44 -3.20
C ILE A 184 -11.98 -16.35 -2.24
N SER A 185 -11.10 -15.43 -1.85
CA SER A 185 -11.43 -14.30 -0.97
C SER A 185 -12.51 -13.42 -1.57
N LYS A 186 -12.42 -13.08 -2.86
CA LYS A 186 -13.45 -12.29 -3.56
C LYS A 186 -14.83 -12.96 -3.48
N ARG A 187 -14.92 -14.25 -3.79
CA ARG A 187 -16.18 -15.01 -3.69
C ARG A 187 -16.73 -15.08 -2.26
N SER A 188 -15.86 -15.03 -1.25
CA SER A 188 -16.28 -14.97 0.15
C SER A 188 -16.82 -13.58 0.51
N MET A 189 -16.12 -12.52 0.10
CA MET A 189 -16.53 -11.13 0.37
C MET A 189 -17.84 -10.77 -0.33
N ASP A 190 -18.07 -11.24 -1.56
CA ASP A 190 -19.33 -11.01 -2.27
C ASP A 190 -20.52 -11.58 -1.49
N ARG A 191 -20.38 -12.77 -0.89
CA ARG A 191 -21.41 -13.36 -0.03
C ARG A 191 -21.66 -12.53 1.21
N VAL A 192 -20.60 -12.10 1.90
CA VAL A 192 -20.71 -11.27 3.11
C VAL A 192 -21.35 -9.91 2.78
N TYR A 193 -20.96 -9.28 1.67
CA TYR A 193 -21.49 -8.00 1.23
C TYR A 193 -23.00 -8.07 0.95
N LEU A 194 -23.45 -9.13 0.26
CA LEU A 194 -24.88 -9.34 0.01
C LEU A 194 -25.67 -9.50 1.31
N THR A 195 -25.18 -10.30 2.26
CA THR A 195 -25.85 -10.48 3.56
C THR A 195 -25.86 -9.18 4.37
N LEU A 196 -24.77 -8.42 4.39
CA LEU A 196 -24.71 -7.11 5.05
C LEU A 196 -25.70 -6.12 4.43
N ASN A 197 -25.75 -6.03 3.10
CA ASN A 197 -26.66 -5.13 2.41
C ASN A 197 -28.13 -5.50 2.67
N GLN A 198 -28.46 -6.79 2.65
CA GLN A 198 -29.80 -7.28 3.02
C GLN A 198 -30.13 -6.94 4.48
N THR A 199 -29.19 -7.14 5.41
CA THR A 199 -29.41 -6.84 6.83
C THR A 199 -29.62 -5.34 7.06
N ILE A 200 -28.81 -4.49 6.42
CA ILE A 200 -28.98 -3.03 6.49
C ILE A 200 -30.34 -2.62 5.91
N GLN A 201 -30.75 -3.19 4.78
CA GLN A 201 -32.07 -2.94 4.20
C GLN A 201 -33.21 -3.38 5.13
N VAL A 202 -33.09 -4.52 5.80
CA VAL A 202 -34.07 -4.99 6.78
C VAL A 202 -34.12 -4.05 7.98
N ILE A 203 -32.98 -3.67 8.56
CA ILE A 203 -32.91 -2.77 9.73
C ILE A 203 -33.49 -1.39 9.39
N THR A 204 -33.12 -0.82 8.23
CA THR A 204 -33.64 0.47 7.80
C THR A 204 -35.15 0.42 7.51
N LYS A 205 -35.62 -0.67 6.89
CA LYS A 205 -37.05 -0.89 6.67
C LYS A 205 -37.81 -1.06 7.98
N GLU A 206 -37.30 -1.86 8.91
CA GLU A 206 -37.89 -2.07 10.23
C GLU A 206 -37.98 -0.76 11.03
N ALA A 207 -36.91 0.04 11.04
CA ALA A 207 -36.91 1.36 11.66
C ALA A 207 -37.96 2.29 11.02
N SER A 208 -38.12 2.24 9.70
CA SER A 208 -39.15 3.03 9.00
C SER A 208 -40.58 2.57 9.32
N ILE A 209 -40.81 1.26 9.45
CA ILE A 209 -42.11 0.69 9.81
C ILE A 209 -42.46 1.07 11.24
N ARG A 210 -41.50 0.93 12.18
CA ARG A 210 -41.70 1.29 13.57
C ARG A 210 -42.06 2.77 13.75
N ARG A 211 -41.43 3.67 12.96
CA ARG A 211 -41.80 5.10 12.95
C ARG A 211 -43.22 5.33 12.44
N LYS A 212 -43.63 4.65 11.36
CA LYS A 212 -45.01 4.74 10.84
C LYS A 212 -46.04 4.20 11.84
N GLU A 213 -45.69 3.13 12.55
CA GLU A 213 -46.54 2.57 13.59
C GLU A 213 -46.68 3.54 14.77
N GLN A 214 -45.58 4.14 15.24
CA GLN A 214 -45.60 5.19 16.26
C GLN A 214 -46.48 6.38 15.85
N GLU A 215 -46.33 6.85 14.62
CA GLU A 215 -47.14 7.94 14.07
C GLU A 215 -48.63 7.59 14.04
N MET A 216 -48.96 6.38 13.57
CA MET A 216 -50.34 5.89 13.53
C MET A 216 -50.95 5.81 14.93
N VAL A 217 -50.25 5.22 15.90
CA VAL A 217 -50.71 5.15 17.29
C VAL A 217 -50.91 6.55 17.86
N GLY A 218 -49.99 7.48 17.62
CA GLY A 218 -50.11 8.87 18.04
C GLY A 218 -51.36 9.55 17.47
N VAL A 219 -51.63 9.38 16.18
CA VAL A 219 -52.83 9.94 15.52
C VAL A 219 -54.11 9.31 16.05
N MET A 220 -54.15 7.99 16.24
CA MET A 220 -55.32 7.29 16.80
C MET A 220 -55.60 7.75 18.23
N LEU A 221 -54.56 7.91 19.07
CA LEU A 221 -54.71 8.43 20.43
C LEU A 221 -55.19 9.87 20.45
N ASN A 222 -54.67 10.74 19.57
CA ASN A 222 -55.15 12.12 19.48
C ASN A 222 -56.63 12.18 19.06
N ALA A 223 -57.07 11.31 18.14
CA ALA A 223 -58.47 11.22 17.76
C ALA A 223 -59.36 10.75 18.92
N GLU A 224 -58.91 9.75 19.70
CA GLU A 224 -59.61 9.30 20.91
C GLU A 224 -59.68 10.43 21.96
N LEU A 225 -58.59 11.17 22.19
CA LEU A 225 -58.55 12.32 23.10
C LEU A 225 -59.52 13.42 22.67
N LYS A 226 -59.55 13.81 21.39
CA LYS A 226 -60.49 14.83 20.88
C LYS A 226 -61.94 14.38 21.02
N THR A 227 -62.22 13.11 20.77
CA THR A 227 -63.56 12.52 20.97
C THR A 227 -63.95 12.58 22.45
N ASN A 228 -63.03 12.20 23.34
CA ASN A 228 -63.24 12.27 24.78
C ASN A 228 -63.41 13.71 25.28
N GLN A 229 -62.70 14.67 24.70
CA GLN A 229 -62.88 16.10 25.01
C GLN A 229 -64.32 16.53 24.72
N SER A 230 -64.84 16.21 23.53
CA SER A 230 -66.23 16.53 23.18
C SER A 230 -67.24 15.86 24.13
N LYS A 231 -66.98 14.63 24.58
CA LYS A 231 -67.83 13.95 25.58
C LYS A 231 -67.80 14.65 26.94
N ILE A 232 -66.61 15.08 27.40
CA ILE A 232 -66.45 15.83 28.65
C ILE A 232 -67.18 17.17 28.56
N GLU A 233 -67.02 17.91 27.46
CA GLU A 233 -67.66 19.20 27.23
C GLU A 233 -69.20 19.07 27.22
N ALA A 234 -69.73 18.07 26.50
CA ALA A 234 -71.15 17.78 26.48
C ALA A 234 -71.69 17.42 27.88
N PHE A 235 -70.97 16.58 28.62
CA PHE A 235 -71.31 16.23 29.99
C PHE A 235 -71.35 17.47 30.89
N LEU A 236 -70.34 18.33 30.82
CA LEU A 236 -70.27 19.56 31.60
C LEU A 236 -71.42 20.53 31.27
N VAL A 237 -71.81 20.67 30.00
CA VAL A 237 -72.95 21.53 29.62
C VAL A 237 -74.24 21.02 30.26
N ILE A 238 -74.53 19.72 30.12
CA ILE A 238 -75.75 19.10 30.67
C ILE A 238 -75.79 19.19 32.19
N TYR A 239 -74.69 18.83 32.86
CA TYR A 239 -74.67 18.70 34.32
C TYR A 239 -74.54 20.06 35.02
N LYS A 240 -73.89 21.06 34.41
CA LYS A 240 -73.91 22.43 34.94
C LYS A 240 -75.31 23.05 34.83
N ASP A 241 -76.05 22.76 33.76
CA ASP A 241 -77.43 23.24 33.60
C ASP A 241 -78.38 22.54 34.59
N LEU A 242 -78.21 21.23 34.80
CA LEU A 242 -78.91 20.48 35.85
C LEU A 242 -78.61 21.07 37.23
N LEU A 243 -77.34 21.30 37.55
CA LEU A 243 -76.93 21.89 38.82
C LEU A 243 -77.48 23.30 39.02
N LYS A 244 -77.54 24.11 37.96
CA LYS A 244 -78.16 25.44 38.00
C LYS A 244 -79.65 25.36 38.29
N THR A 245 -80.35 24.39 37.68
CA THR A 245 -81.78 24.14 37.89
C THR A 245 -82.07 23.62 39.29
N LEU A 246 -81.17 22.79 39.85
CA LEU A 246 -81.23 22.38 41.25
C LEU A 246 -81.02 23.59 42.17
N ASN A 247 -80.03 24.45 41.89
CA ASN A 247 -79.76 25.64 42.71
C ASN A 247 -80.83 26.74 42.72
N ASP A 248 -81.87 26.64 41.90
CA ASP A 248 -83.02 27.54 41.95
C ASP A 248 -84.01 27.12 43.06
N GLN A 249 -83.94 27.80 44.21
CA GLN A 249 -84.76 27.53 45.40
C GLN A 249 -86.28 27.65 45.16
N TYR A 250 -86.70 28.29 44.07
CA TYR A 250 -88.11 28.51 43.74
C TYR A 250 -88.61 27.58 42.61
N ALA A 251 -87.73 26.76 42.04
CA ALA A 251 -88.07 25.82 40.98
C ALA A 251 -88.60 24.49 41.56
N ASP A 252 -89.67 23.96 40.95
CA ASP A 252 -90.08 22.59 41.22
C ASP A 252 -89.14 21.62 40.50
N HIS A 253 -88.20 21.03 41.24
CA HIS A 253 -87.18 20.16 40.67
C HIS A 253 -87.78 18.86 40.13
N LYS A 254 -87.46 18.55 38.88
CA LYS A 254 -87.95 17.36 38.16
C LYS A 254 -87.74 16.04 38.92
N TYR A 255 -86.59 15.86 39.60
CA TYR A 255 -86.30 14.62 40.34
C TYR A 255 -87.30 14.33 41.47
N ARG A 256 -87.90 15.37 42.09
CA ARG A 256 -88.93 15.21 43.13
C ARG A 256 -90.25 14.64 42.61
N ARG A 257 -90.49 14.68 41.30
CA ARG A 257 -91.73 14.17 40.69
C ARG A 257 -91.59 12.73 40.21
N THR A 258 -90.49 12.39 39.54
CA THR A 258 -90.33 11.12 38.83
C THR A 258 -89.05 10.36 39.18
N GLY A 259 -88.20 10.92 40.05
CA GLY A 259 -86.81 10.52 40.16
C GLY A 259 -85.99 10.93 38.94
N GLU A 260 -84.67 10.90 39.07
CA GLU A 260 -83.73 11.17 37.97
C GLU A 260 -82.46 10.32 38.13
N VAL A 261 -81.89 9.87 37.01
CA VAL A 261 -80.67 9.06 37.02
C VAL A 261 -79.49 9.90 36.56
N VAL A 262 -78.46 9.97 37.39
CA VAL A 262 -77.29 10.83 37.22
C VAL A 262 -76.04 9.96 37.18
N ARG A 263 -75.13 10.20 36.22
CA ARG A 263 -73.84 9.51 36.14
C ARG A 263 -72.82 10.19 37.04
N THR A 264 -71.95 9.40 37.67
CA THR A 264 -70.86 9.91 38.52
C THR A 264 -69.72 10.55 37.73
N ALA A 265 -69.54 10.18 36.46
CA ALA A 265 -68.51 10.71 35.58
C ALA A 265 -68.95 10.64 34.10
N PRO A 266 -68.26 11.36 33.18
CA PRO A 266 -68.46 11.16 31.75
C PRO A 266 -68.00 9.78 31.31
N ALA A 267 -68.73 9.15 30.40
CA ALA A 267 -68.37 7.84 29.84
C ALA A 267 -67.38 8.04 28.69
N LEU A 268 -66.09 7.88 28.97
CA LEU A 268 -65.00 8.11 28.03
C LEU A 268 -64.50 6.80 27.40
N ASP A 269 -64.00 6.89 26.17
CA ASP A 269 -63.39 5.76 25.48
C ASP A 269 -61.94 5.57 25.94
N ARG A 270 -61.49 4.32 25.98
CA ARG A 270 -60.11 3.94 26.31
C ARG A 270 -59.57 2.83 25.39
N PHE A 271 -60.29 2.54 24.30
CA PHE A 271 -60.02 1.38 23.47
C PHE A 271 -58.65 1.48 22.77
N ILE A 272 -58.31 2.65 22.22
CA ILE A 272 -57.03 2.86 21.55
C ILE A 272 -55.89 2.82 22.55
N PHE A 273 -56.06 3.43 23.73
CA PHE A 273 -55.09 3.35 24.81
C PHE A 273 -54.82 1.89 25.22
N ASP A 274 -55.86 1.13 25.59
CA ASP A 274 -55.71 -0.24 26.07
C ASP A 274 -55.13 -1.18 25.00
N ALA A 275 -55.44 -0.96 23.73
CA ALA A 275 -54.92 -1.77 22.62
C ALA A 275 -53.45 -1.50 22.29
N ASN A 276 -52.86 -0.39 22.75
CA ASN A 276 -51.51 0.03 22.38
C ASN A 276 -50.63 0.39 23.58
N VAL A 277 -50.96 -0.08 24.80
CA VAL A 277 -50.21 0.20 26.03
C VAL A 277 -48.73 -0.17 25.89
N ASP A 278 -48.44 -1.32 25.28
CA ASP A 278 -47.09 -1.82 24.99
C ASP A 278 -46.31 -0.95 24.00
N LYS A 279 -47.01 -0.14 23.21
CA LYS A 279 -46.44 0.76 22.20
C LYS A 279 -46.35 2.20 22.68
N LEU A 280 -46.82 2.52 23.89
CA LEU A 280 -46.73 3.87 24.45
C LEU A 280 -45.29 4.27 24.73
N GLU A 281 -44.40 3.33 25.05
CA GLU A 281 -42.94 3.58 25.15
C GLU A 281 -42.34 4.12 23.84
N ALA A 282 -43.03 3.86 22.72
CA ALA A 282 -42.63 4.29 21.41
C ALA A 282 -43.09 5.73 21.12
N LEU A 283 -43.99 6.32 21.92
CA LEU A 283 -44.27 7.76 21.89
C LEU A 283 -43.08 8.53 22.50
N ASP A 284 -43.01 9.82 22.23
CA ASP A 284 -41.97 10.67 22.82
C ASP A 284 -41.98 10.57 24.36
N SER A 285 -40.78 10.63 24.96
CA SER A 285 -40.56 10.42 26.41
C SER A 285 -41.33 11.38 27.31
N ASP A 286 -41.83 12.49 26.77
CA ASP A 286 -42.64 13.51 27.44
C ASP A 286 -44.16 13.29 27.30
N LEU A 287 -44.61 12.52 26.30
CA LEU A 287 -46.03 12.24 26.04
C LEU A 287 -46.52 10.99 26.75
N ALA A 288 -45.76 9.89 26.70
CA ALA A 288 -46.20 8.60 27.22
C ALA A 288 -46.66 8.66 28.70
N PRO A 289 -45.92 9.31 29.62
CA PRO A 289 -46.34 9.40 31.03
C PRO A 289 -47.65 10.17 31.20
N LEU A 290 -47.87 11.23 30.42
CA LEU A 290 -49.08 12.06 30.48
C LEU A 290 -50.31 11.32 29.98
N VAL A 291 -50.15 10.53 28.91
CA VAL A 291 -51.20 9.67 28.37
C VAL A 291 -51.58 8.61 29.39
N ILE A 292 -50.59 7.93 29.99
CA ILE A 292 -50.81 6.91 31.03
C ILE A 292 -51.53 7.49 32.24
N ASP A 293 -51.09 8.67 32.73
CA ASP A 293 -51.71 9.35 33.87
C ASP A 293 -53.16 9.77 33.59
N PHE A 294 -53.43 10.32 32.40
CA PHE A 294 -54.78 10.73 32.01
C PHE A 294 -55.73 9.51 31.90
N TYR A 295 -55.35 8.49 31.13
CA TYR A 295 -56.18 7.29 30.96
C TYR A 295 -56.27 6.41 32.21
N GLY A 296 -55.31 6.51 33.13
CA GLY A 296 -55.36 5.88 34.44
C GLY A 296 -56.49 6.43 35.34
N ARG A 297 -56.95 7.66 35.08
CA ARG A 297 -58.03 8.33 35.81
C ARG A 297 -59.40 8.20 35.15
N ILE A 298 -59.46 7.61 33.95
CA ILE A 298 -60.70 7.42 33.20
C ILE A 298 -61.46 6.20 33.72
N GLU A 299 -62.73 6.41 34.05
CA GLU A 299 -63.72 5.35 34.26
C GLU A 299 -64.48 5.10 32.96
N THR A 300 -64.26 3.94 32.34
CA THR A 300 -64.93 3.56 31.09
C THR A 300 -66.42 3.27 31.30
N ASN A 301 -66.78 2.75 32.47
CA ASN A 301 -68.16 2.47 32.87
C ASN A 301 -68.48 3.21 34.17
N PRO A 302 -68.81 4.51 34.11
CA PRO A 302 -69.14 5.27 35.30
C PRO A 302 -70.44 4.78 35.94
N ASP A 303 -70.45 4.76 37.27
CA ASP A 303 -71.63 4.39 38.05
C ASP A 303 -72.79 5.39 37.88
N TYR A 304 -73.99 4.92 38.19
CA TYR A 304 -75.20 5.70 38.19
C TYR A 304 -75.73 5.89 39.61
N ASN A 305 -76.08 7.12 39.95
CA ASN A 305 -76.81 7.47 41.15
C ASN A 305 -78.26 7.81 40.79
N ASN A 306 -79.20 7.27 41.56
CA ASN A 306 -80.60 7.62 41.45
C ASN A 306 -80.91 8.75 42.44
N LEU A 307 -81.37 9.87 41.94
CA LEU A 307 -81.97 10.93 42.74
C LEU A 307 -83.41 10.54 43.03
N GLU A 308 -83.65 9.99 44.22
CA GLU A 308 -84.99 9.58 44.65
C GLU A 308 -85.87 10.81 44.97
N PRO A 309 -87.20 10.72 44.77
CA PRO A 309 -88.11 11.84 45.01
C PRO A 309 -88.09 12.42 46.44
N ASP A 310 -87.80 11.58 47.43
CA ASP A 310 -87.73 11.91 48.85
C ASP A 310 -86.31 12.31 49.31
N MET A 311 -85.32 12.24 48.41
CA MET A 311 -83.95 12.63 48.69
C MET A 311 -83.86 14.12 49.07
N SER A 312 -83.02 14.41 50.07
CA SER A 312 -82.78 15.79 50.48
C SER A 312 -82.16 16.61 49.34
N TYR A 313 -82.53 17.88 49.28
CA TYR A 313 -82.00 18.82 48.30
C TYR A 313 -80.46 18.88 48.33
N GLU A 314 -79.89 18.99 49.53
CA GLU A 314 -78.44 19.10 49.74
C GLU A 314 -77.71 17.86 49.22
N THR A 315 -78.28 16.67 49.42
CA THR A 315 -77.73 15.42 48.90
C THR A 315 -77.77 15.37 47.37
N ALA A 316 -78.89 15.74 46.76
CA ALA A 316 -79.04 15.74 45.31
C ALA A 316 -78.06 16.72 44.63
N VAL A 317 -77.89 17.92 45.22
CA VAL A 317 -76.89 18.90 44.77
C VAL A 317 -75.49 18.34 44.89
N SER A 318 -75.12 17.79 46.06
CA SER A 318 -73.79 17.23 46.30
C SER A 318 -73.40 16.15 45.28
N ILE A 319 -74.33 15.27 44.91
CA ILE A 319 -74.10 14.22 43.91
C ILE A 319 -73.76 14.83 42.54
N VAL A 320 -74.55 15.81 42.11
CA VAL A 320 -74.35 16.46 40.80
C VAL A 320 -73.09 17.33 40.81
N GLU A 321 -72.79 18.02 41.92
CA GLU A 321 -71.57 18.82 42.09
C GLU A 321 -70.30 17.96 42.00
N GLU A 322 -70.29 16.79 42.64
CA GLU A 322 -69.16 15.86 42.56
C GLU A 322 -68.91 15.39 41.13
N ALA A 323 -69.98 15.02 40.40
CA ALA A 323 -69.89 14.63 38.99
C ALA A 323 -69.36 15.76 38.11
N VAL A 324 -69.84 17.01 38.32
CA VAL A 324 -69.35 18.19 37.61
C VAL A 324 -67.88 18.45 37.92
N LYS A 325 -67.46 18.37 39.19
CA LYS A 325 -66.08 18.61 39.62
C LYS A 325 -65.11 17.60 39.00
N LYS A 326 -65.50 16.32 38.95
CA LYS A 326 -64.71 15.25 38.31
C LYS A 326 -64.53 15.50 36.81
N ALA A 327 -65.61 15.85 36.11
CA ALA A 327 -65.56 16.20 34.69
C ALA A 327 -64.74 17.48 34.43
N GLN A 328 -64.79 18.47 35.32
CA GLN A 328 -63.97 19.69 35.22
C GLN A 328 -62.49 19.40 35.33
N SER A 329 -62.08 18.53 36.28
CA SER A 329 -60.68 18.10 36.40
C SER A 329 -60.20 17.45 35.10
N LEU A 330 -60.97 16.50 34.55
CA LEU A 330 -60.61 15.83 33.29
C LEU A 330 -60.53 16.82 32.12
N SER A 331 -61.42 17.83 32.07
CA SER A 331 -61.39 18.88 31.04
C SER A 331 -60.14 19.75 31.11
N GLN A 332 -59.64 20.03 32.32
CA GLN A 332 -58.43 20.85 32.52
C GLN A 332 -57.18 20.09 32.06
N ASP A 333 -57.17 18.77 32.20
CA ASP A 333 -56.03 17.92 31.85
C ASP A 333 -55.99 17.54 30.36
N ILE A 334 -57.16 17.34 29.74
CA ILE A 334 -57.22 16.83 28.36
C ILE A 334 -56.81 17.88 27.31
N ALA A 335 -57.13 19.15 27.53
CA ALA A 335 -56.81 20.24 26.59
C ALA A 335 -55.29 20.42 26.38
N PRO A 336 -54.45 20.57 27.43
CA PRO A 336 -53.01 20.65 27.24
C PRO A 336 -52.39 19.35 26.71
N LEU A 337 -53.00 18.20 26.96
CA LEU A 337 -52.55 16.93 26.37
C LEU A 337 -52.77 16.94 24.85
N ILE A 338 -53.95 17.33 24.38
CA ILE A 338 -54.26 17.45 22.94
C ILE A 338 -53.34 18.46 22.26
N GLU A 339 -53.08 19.61 22.87
CA GLU A 339 -52.16 20.61 22.34
C GLU A 339 -50.74 20.03 22.15
N ARG A 340 -50.27 19.21 23.09
CA ARG A 340 -48.98 18.52 22.95
C ARG A 340 -48.98 17.53 21.79
N PHE A 341 -50.05 16.74 21.62
CA PHE A 341 -50.16 15.83 20.47
C PHE A 341 -50.14 16.59 19.14
N ASP A 342 -50.87 17.70 19.05
CA ASP A 342 -50.90 18.54 17.85
C ASP A 342 -49.53 19.20 17.60
N SER A 343 -48.83 19.65 18.65
CA SER A 343 -47.48 20.24 18.55
C SER A 343 -46.43 19.26 18.03
N LYS A 344 -46.59 17.95 18.32
CA LYS A 344 -45.73 16.87 17.84
C LYS A 344 -46.12 16.36 16.44
N GLY A 345 -47.16 16.94 15.84
CA GLY A 345 -47.59 16.62 14.48
C GLY A 345 -48.52 15.40 14.38
N TYR A 346 -49.03 14.86 15.49
CA TYR A 346 -49.97 13.73 15.51
C TYR A 346 -51.40 14.15 15.15
N THR A 347 -51.57 14.96 14.10
CA THR A 347 -52.88 15.45 13.66
C THR A 347 -53.53 14.48 12.69
N SER A 348 -54.85 14.34 12.77
CA SER A 348 -55.65 13.47 11.88
C SER A 348 -55.60 13.86 10.39
N VAL A 349 -55.05 15.03 10.06
CA VAL A 349 -55.06 15.61 8.71
C VAL A 349 -54.01 14.98 7.78
N ASN A 350 -52.99 14.30 8.32
CA ASN A 350 -51.90 13.73 7.51
C ASN A 350 -52.11 12.28 7.06
N LEU A 351 -53.24 11.64 7.38
CA LEU A 351 -53.57 10.28 6.91
C LEU A 351 -54.14 10.25 5.48
N VAL A 352 -53.77 11.22 4.63
CA VAL A 352 -53.93 11.05 3.18
C VAL A 352 -52.90 10.02 2.74
N PHE A 353 -53.34 8.77 2.69
CA PHE A 353 -52.63 7.66 2.07
C PHE A 353 -52.13 8.08 0.68
N SER A 354 -50.87 8.52 0.63
CA SER A 354 -50.15 8.69 -0.63
C SER A 354 -49.82 7.27 -1.10
N ASN A 355 -50.73 6.72 -1.89
CA ASN A 355 -50.53 5.48 -2.64
C ASN A 355 -49.46 5.65 -3.72
#